data_AF-A0A4P7LA94-F1
#
_entry.id   AF-A0A4P7LA94-F1
#
_cell.length_a   1.000
_cell.length_b   1.000
_cell.length_c   1.000
_cell.angle_alpha   90.00
_cell.angle_beta   90.00
_cell.angle_gamma   90.00
#
_symmetry.space_group_name_H-M   'P 1'
#
loop_
_entity.id
_entity.type
_entity.pdbx_description
1 polymer ?
#
loop_
_entity_poly.entity_id
_entity_poly.type
_entity_poly.pdbx_seq_one_letter_code
_entity_poly.pdbx_strand_id
1 'polypeptide(L)'
;MGNNKRASRCHVPAAAPDSYPVPGANGILGRIPGHYIAAALGTLGPATRDGPAHREVLLEAGHAGTVRLFIERKQARHGRYTHYYWSAYRAEPE
;
A
#
# COMPACT_ATOMS: atom_id res chain seq x y z
N MET A 1 -5.37 -40.17 -13.29
CA MET A 1 -5.19 -39.67 -14.66
C MET A 1 -6.48 -38.94 -15.04
N GLY A 2 -6.45 -37.62 -15.17
CA GLY A 2 -7.67 -36.81 -15.31
C GLY A 2 -7.27 -35.37 -15.58
N ASN A 3 -6.88 -35.11 -16.83
CA ASN A 3 -6.08 -33.96 -17.19
C ASN A 3 -7.01 -32.79 -17.56
N ASN A 4 -6.91 -31.71 -16.78
CA ASN A 4 -7.59 -30.42 -17.00
C ASN A 4 -7.29 -29.85 -18.39
N LYS A 5 -8.32 -29.63 -19.22
CA LYS A 5 -8.22 -29.01 -20.56
C LYS A 5 -9.04 -27.72 -20.72
N ARG A 6 -9.32 -26.97 -19.64
CA ARG A 6 -10.14 -25.73 -19.72
C ARG A 6 -9.59 -24.48 -19.04
N ALA A 7 -8.34 -24.45 -18.60
CA ALA A 7 -7.75 -23.26 -17.95
C ALA A 7 -6.75 -22.47 -18.82
N SER A 8 -6.67 -22.74 -20.13
CA SER A 8 -5.56 -22.24 -20.98
C SER A 8 -5.77 -20.83 -21.56
N ARG A 9 -6.79 -20.05 -21.17
CA ARG A 9 -7.11 -18.77 -21.84
C ARG A 9 -7.62 -17.64 -20.94
N CYS A 10 -7.16 -17.57 -19.70
CA CYS A 10 -7.27 -16.34 -18.91
C CYS A 10 -5.94 -15.59 -18.89
N HIS A 11 -5.41 -15.25 -20.07
CA HIS A 11 -4.43 -14.17 -20.17
C HIS A 11 -5.22 -12.87 -20.05
N VAL A 12 -5.37 -12.36 -18.83
CA VAL A 12 -5.76 -10.97 -18.60
C VAL A 12 -4.53 -10.14 -18.97
N PRO A 13 -4.63 -9.15 -19.88
CA PRO A 13 -3.55 -8.20 -20.08
C PRO A 13 -3.34 -7.44 -18.77
N ALA A 14 -2.13 -7.47 -18.24
CA ALA A 14 -1.72 -6.64 -17.11
C ALA A 14 -1.78 -5.16 -17.53
N ALA A 15 -2.92 -4.53 -17.28
CA ALA A 15 -3.13 -3.11 -17.50
C ALA A 15 -2.88 -2.34 -16.21
N ALA A 16 -1.59 -2.13 -15.91
CA ALA A 16 -1.08 -0.95 -15.23
C ALA A 16 0.46 -0.97 -15.36
N PRO A 17 1.12 0.14 -15.69
CA PRO A 17 2.54 0.24 -15.40
C PRO A 17 2.64 0.32 -13.88
N ASP A 18 2.85 -0.84 -13.25
CA ASP A 18 3.32 -0.94 -11.88
C ASP A 18 4.75 -0.39 -11.84
N SER A 19 4.85 0.93 -11.92
CA SER A 19 6.04 1.68 -11.51
C SER A 19 6.05 1.70 -9.98
N TYR A 20 6.13 0.53 -9.33
CA TYR A 20 6.45 0.47 -7.92
C TYR A 20 7.94 0.76 -7.75
N PRO A 21 8.31 1.63 -6.79
CA PRO A 21 9.60 2.25 -6.83
C PRO A 21 10.71 1.35 -6.28
N VAL A 22 11.90 1.57 -6.83
CA VAL A 22 13.17 0.90 -6.55
C VAL A 22 13.51 0.94 -5.04
N PRO A 23 14.03 -0.16 -4.43
CA PRO A 23 14.41 -0.17 -3.02
C PRO A 23 15.44 0.93 -2.71
N GLY A 24 15.08 1.86 -1.82
CA GLY A 24 15.79 3.13 -1.56
C GLY A 24 14.93 4.38 -1.79
N ALA A 25 13.76 4.22 -2.41
CA ALA A 25 12.87 5.31 -2.83
C ALA A 25 11.77 5.71 -1.82
N ASN A 26 11.99 5.53 -0.50
CA ASN A 26 11.02 5.91 0.54
C ASN A 26 10.75 7.43 0.58
N GLY A 27 11.47 8.21 -0.23
CA GLY A 27 11.34 9.66 -0.34
C GLY A 27 11.64 10.33 1.00
N ILE A 28 10.77 11.25 1.41
CA ILE A 28 10.91 11.97 2.68
C ILE A 28 10.23 11.25 3.85
N LEU A 29 9.75 10.02 3.68
CA LEU A 29 8.98 9.29 4.71
C LEU A 29 9.71 9.25 6.07
N GLY A 30 11.02 8.99 6.06
CA GLY A 30 11.83 8.96 7.28
C GLY A 30 12.00 10.31 7.98
N ARG A 31 11.65 11.42 7.32
CA ARG A 31 11.67 12.78 7.90
C ARG A 31 10.32 13.19 8.49
N ILE A 32 9.25 12.45 8.20
CA ILE A 32 7.90 12.76 8.67
C ILE A 32 7.73 12.17 10.06
N PRO A 33 7.38 12.99 11.06
CA PRO A 33 7.09 12.47 12.40
C PRO A 33 5.97 11.43 12.37
N GLY A 34 6.16 10.32 13.08
CA GLY A 34 5.25 9.17 13.02
C GLY A 34 3.80 9.45 13.39
N HIS A 35 3.52 10.49 14.19
CA HIS A 35 2.16 10.87 14.54
C HIS A 35 1.35 11.39 13.34
N TYR A 36 1.99 12.08 12.38
CA TYR A 36 1.34 12.49 11.14
C TYR A 36 0.99 11.28 10.26
N ILE A 37 1.90 10.30 10.19
CA ILE A 37 1.65 9.04 9.48
C ILE A 37 0.48 8.30 10.13
N ALA A 38 0.47 8.16 11.46
CA ALA A 38 -0.60 7.49 12.20
C ALA A 38 -1.96 8.19 12.00
N ALA A 39 -2.00 9.53 12.03
CA ALA A 39 -3.21 10.30 11.76
C ALA A 39 -3.73 10.05 10.35
N ALA A 40 -2.86 10.04 9.33
CA ALA A 40 -3.23 9.77 7.95
C ALA A 40 -3.78 8.34 7.78
N LEU A 41 -3.12 7.33 8.38
CA LEU A 41 -3.60 5.94 8.35
C LEU A 41 -4.97 5.79 9.01
N GLY A 42 -5.27 6.59 10.04
CA GLY A 42 -6.57 6.62 10.70
C GLY A 42 -7.74 7.03 9.80
N THR A 43 -7.47 7.74 8.69
CA THR A 43 -8.52 8.19 7.76
C THR A 43 -8.97 7.11 6.76
N LEU A 44 -8.14 6.08 6.53
CA LEU A 44 -8.36 5.06 5.50
C LEU A 44 -9.37 3.96 5.87
N GLY A 45 -9.85 3.95 7.12
CA GLY A 45 -10.59 2.83 7.68
C GLY A 45 -9.76 1.53 7.74
N PRO A 46 -10.33 0.42 8.24
CA PRO A 46 -9.60 -0.84 8.35
C PRO A 46 -9.21 -1.41 6.98
N ALA A 47 -7.99 -1.95 6.89
CA ALA A 47 -7.60 -2.72 5.72
C ALA A 47 -8.31 -4.08 5.71
N THR A 48 -8.80 -4.51 4.55
CA THR A 48 -9.54 -5.77 4.40
C THR A 48 -8.95 -6.64 3.30
N ARG A 49 -9.30 -7.94 3.29
CA ARG A 49 -8.78 -8.87 2.28
C ARG A 49 -9.14 -8.46 0.85
N ASP A 50 -10.37 -8.02 0.68
CA ASP A 50 -10.96 -7.75 -0.64
C ASP A 50 -10.96 -6.23 -0.96
N GLY A 51 -10.31 -5.44 -0.11
CA GLY A 51 -10.10 -4.01 -0.30
C GLY A 51 -8.91 -3.68 -1.19
N PRO A 52 -8.68 -2.38 -1.49
CA PRO A 52 -7.60 -1.94 -2.34
C PRO A 52 -6.23 -2.31 -1.77
N ALA A 53 -5.29 -2.62 -2.66
CA ALA A 53 -3.91 -2.91 -2.26
C ALA A 53 -3.10 -1.64 -1.95
N HIS A 54 -3.43 -0.52 -2.61
CA HIS A 54 -2.73 0.75 -2.47
C HIS A 54 -3.71 1.89 -2.21
N ARG A 55 -3.24 2.88 -1.45
CA ARG A 55 -3.93 4.13 -1.15
C ARG A 55 -2.91 5.27 -1.16
N GLU A 56 -3.38 6.44 -1.52
CA GLU A 56 -2.63 7.69 -1.43
C GLU A 56 -3.41 8.65 -0.53
N VAL A 57 -2.70 9.36 0.33
CA VAL A 57 -3.28 10.37 1.21
C VAL A 57 -2.41 11.61 1.17
N LEU A 58 -3.03 12.76 0.93
CA LEU A 58 -2.40 14.06 1.13
C LEU A 58 -2.54 14.46 2.59
N LEU A 59 -1.46 14.89 3.23
CA LEU A 59 -1.45 15.31 4.62
C LEU A 59 -0.50 16.49 4.84
N GLU A 60 -0.84 17.35 5.79
CA GLU A 60 0.03 18.43 6.26
C GLU A 60 0.98 17.90 7.35
N ALA A 61 2.26 17.75 7.01
CA ALA A 61 3.29 17.15 7.86
C ALA A 61 4.12 18.22 8.62
N GLY A 62 3.46 19.27 9.09
CA GLY A 62 4.10 20.36 9.84
C GLY A 62 5.23 21.03 9.03
N HIS A 63 6.47 20.93 9.52
CA HIS A 63 7.62 21.56 8.86
C HIS A 63 7.95 20.93 7.49
N ALA A 64 7.49 19.71 7.20
CA ALA A 64 7.66 19.10 5.88
C ALA A 64 6.62 19.58 4.85
N GLY A 65 5.64 20.40 5.26
CA GLY A 65 4.58 20.93 4.39
C GLY A 65 3.56 19.87 3.97
N THR A 66 2.89 20.13 2.84
CA THR A 66 1.96 19.20 2.21
C THR A 66 2.73 18.03 1.61
N VAL A 67 2.35 16.82 2.00
CA VAL A 67 3.02 15.59 1.57
C VAL A 67 2.00 14.59 1.05
N ARG A 68 2.31 13.98 -0.09
CA ARG A 68 1.63 12.79 -0.59
C ARG A 68 2.25 11.53 0.03
N LEU A 69 1.45 10.82 0.82
CA LEU A 69 1.81 9.56 1.46
C LEU A 69 1.28 8.39 0.65
N PHE A 70 2.18 7.48 0.26
CA PHE A 70 1.85 6.24 -0.41
C PHE A 70 1.80 5.10 0.59
N ILE A 71 0.67 4.41 0.57
CA ILE A 71 0.27 3.45 1.59
C ILE A 71 -0.10 2.15 0.88
N GLU A 72 0.40 1.05 1.41
CA GLU A 72 0.10 -0.30 0.94
C GLU A 72 -0.64 -1.09 2.01
N ARG A 73 -1.50 -1.99 1.58
CA ARG A 73 -2.11 -3.00 2.44
C ARG A 73 -1.10 -4.13 2.64
N LYS A 74 -0.76 -4.38 3.90
CA LYS A 74 0.04 -5.55 4.31
C LYS A 74 -0.82 -6.62 4.95
N GLN A 75 -0.27 -7.82 4.95
CA GLN A 75 -0.83 -8.98 5.59
C GLN A 75 0.17 -9.51 6.63
N ALA A 76 -0.30 -9.72 7.85
CA ALA A 76 0.42 -10.46 8.88
C ALA A 76 -0.32 -11.76 9.17
N ARG A 77 0.40 -12.89 9.26
CA ARG A 77 -0.17 -14.19 9.58
C ARG A 77 0.41 -14.69 10.90
N HIS A 78 -0.48 -15.10 11.81
CA HIS A 78 -0.11 -15.75 13.06
C HIS A 78 -0.94 -17.02 13.26
N GLY A 79 -0.31 -18.17 13.03
CA GLY A 79 -0.98 -19.47 13.02
C GLY A 79 -2.11 -19.53 11.99
N ARG A 80 -3.35 -19.69 12.49
CA ARG A 80 -4.58 -19.72 11.68
C ARG A 80 -5.18 -18.34 11.40
N TYR A 81 -4.68 -17.29 12.04
CA TYR A 81 -5.21 -15.93 11.91
C TYR A 81 -4.42 -15.13 10.89
N THR A 82 -5.16 -14.32 10.13
CA THR A 82 -4.62 -13.40 9.13
C THR A 82 -5.17 -12.02 9.42
N HIS A 83 -4.27 -11.05 9.58
CA HIS A 83 -4.60 -9.66 9.83
C HIS A 83 -4.14 -8.81 8.64
N TYR A 84 -5.00 -7.88 8.22
CA TYR A 84 -4.67 -6.89 7.21
C TYR A 84 -4.52 -5.54 7.89
N TYR A 85 -3.52 -4.78 7.47
CA TYR A 85 -3.25 -3.44 8.01
C TYR A 85 -2.64 -2.56 6.93
N TRP A 86 -2.74 -1.25 7.12
CA TRP A 86 -2.11 -0.27 6.25
C TRP A 86 -0.68 0.03 6.71
N SER A 87 0.24 0.17 5.76
CA SER A 87 1.63 0.55 6.01
C SER A 87 2.01 1.63 5.00
N ALA A 88 2.52 2.77 5.49
CA ALA A 88 3.20 3.71 4.62
C ALA A 88 4.52 3.12 4.15
N TYR A 89 4.86 3.32 2.88
CA TYR A 89 6.15 2.88 2.32
C TYR A 89 6.92 3.99 1.61
N ARG A 90 6.24 5.08 1.22
CA ARG A 90 6.86 6.23 0.56
C ARG A 90 6.12 7.52 0.85
N ALA A 91 6.85 8.62 0.88
CA ALA A 91 6.25 9.95 0.96
C ALA A 91 6.98 10.93 0.03
N GLU A 92 6.24 11.78 -0.65
CA GLU A 92 6.74 12.81 -1.56
C GLU A 92 6.17 14.17 -1.18
N PRO A 93 6.96 15.26 -1.21
CA PRO A 93 6.42 16.61 -1.11
C PRO A 93 5.55 16.90 -2.35
N GLU A 94 4.50 17.69 -2.16
CA GLU A 94 3.74 18.25 -3.29
C GLU A 94 4.48 19.41 -3.96
#